data_AF-A0A7C7FR78-F1
#
_entry.id   AF-A0A7C7FR78-F1
#
_cell.length_a   1.000
_cell.length_b   1.000
_cell.length_c   1.000
_cell.angle_alpha   90.00
_cell.angle_beta   90.00
_cell.angle_gamma   90.00
#
_symmetry.space_group_name_H-M   'P 1'
#
loop_
_entity.id
_entity.type
_entity.pdbx_description
1 polymer ?
#
loop_
_entity_poly.entity_id
_entity_poly.type
_entity_poly.pdbx_seq_one_letter_code
_entity_poly.pdbx_strand_id
1 'polypeptide(L)'
;MVKYVLLVSLITGSSMLCISQSSQNVGIGTTTPDSSAILDLSSIDKGFLPPRLSTVQRDAISNPARGLMIYNLDLDCIEFWNGTHWYNSCSSSPTCSDSIQNGDETGVDCGGSSCLTCAARCTDSIQNGDETGVDCGGTSCYPCFISCGDTMYDARDGKAYATVQIGNQCWMAENLNYGVMINSVNTGSSHSDQTNNGTAEKYCYDNDTSNCDTYGGLYEWDEMMQYTASSTANPSGVQGICPLGWHIPSDDEWKQLEMYLGMSQSEADQLGWRGTDEGGKL
;
A
#
# COMPACT_ATOMS: atom_id res chain seq x y z
N MET A 1 -33.65 -63.53 88.02
CA MET A 1 -35.02 -63.17 88.47
C MET A 1 -35.27 -61.73 88.01
N VAL A 2 -36.27 -61.50 87.15
CA VAL A 2 -36.54 -60.20 86.51
C VAL A 2 -37.57 -59.42 87.33
N LYS A 3 -37.38 -58.10 87.56
CA LYS A 3 -38.44 -57.06 87.71
C LYS A 3 -37.92 -55.67 87.30
N TYR A 4 -38.79 -54.88 86.65
CA TYR A 4 -38.55 -53.58 86.00
C TYR A 4 -38.98 -52.39 86.87
N VAL A 5 -38.49 -51.18 86.57
CA VAL A 5 -39.16 -49.88 86.86
C VAL A 5 -38.95 -48.93 85.67
N LEU A 6 -40.04 -48.24 85.29
CA LEU A 6 -40.18 -47.27 84.20
C LEU A 6 -40.11 -45.84 84.78
N LEU A 7 -39.46 -44.89 84.10
CA LEU A 7 -39.78 -43.45 84.20
C LEU A 7 -39.26 -42.68 82.96
N VAL A 8 -40.11 -41.78 82.47
CA VAL A 8 -40.05 -41.03 81.20
C VAL A 8 -39.51 -39.61 81.40
N SER A 9 -38.97 -39.02 80.32
CA SER A 9 -38.71 -37.58 80.05
C SER A 9 -37.31 -37.07 80.44
N LEU A 10 -36.53 -36.33 79.62
CA LEU A 10 -36.83 -35.32 78.60
C LEU A 10 -35.84 -35.42 77.43
N ILE A 11 -36.32 -35.25 76.19
CA ILE A 11 -35.49 -35.03 75.00
C ILE A 11 -35.08 -33.55 74.99
N THR A 12 -33.78 -33.25 75.17
CA THR A 12 -33.21 -31.98 74.75
C THR A 12 -32.33 -32.25 73.54
N GLY A 13 -32.81 -31.84 72.37
CA GLY A 13 -32.10 -31.98 71.11
C GLY A 13 -30.76 -31.24 71.16
N SER A 14 -29.66 -31.96 70.93
CA SER A 14 -28.45 -31.34 70.38
C SER A 14 -28.73 -31.02 68.91
N SER A 15 -29.22 -29.82 68.67
CA SER A 15 -29.08 -29.15 67.38
C SER A 15 -27.59 -29.06 67.06
N MET A 16 -27.12 -29.97 66.21
CA MET A 16 -25.87 -29.77 65.48
C MET A 16 -26.07 -28.51 64.64
N LEU A 17 -25.43 -27.43 65.05
CA LEU A 17 -25.36 -26.19 64.28
C LEU A 17 -24.74 -26.54 62.92
N CYS A 18 -25.56 -26.58 61.88
CA CYS A 18 -25.05 -26.40 60.53
C CYS A 18 -24.68 -24.91 60.45
N ILE A 19 -23.41 -24.57 60.63
CA ILE A 19 -22.92 -23.24 60.27
C ILE A 19 -23.01 -23.19 58.75
N SER A 20 -24.08 -22.58 58.25
CA SER A 20 -24.18 -22.17 56.86
C SER A 20 -23.06 -21.16 56.63
N GLN A 21 -21.95 -21.57 56.01
CA GLN A 21 -21.01 -20.60 55.47
C GLN A 21 -21.73 -19.87 54.34
N SER A 22 -22.19 -18.65 54.60
CA SER A 22 -22.55 -17.72 53.55
C SER A 22 -21.32 -17.54 52.65
N SER A 23 -21.45 -17.79 51.35
CA SER A 23 -20.43 -17.42 50.37
C SER A 23 -20.05 -15.94 50.60
N GLN A 24 -18.83 -15.70 51.06
CA GLN A 24 -18.29 -14.35 51.22
C GLN A 24 -17.53 -13.98 49.94
N ASN A 25 -17.53 -12.69 49.60
CA ASN A 25 -16.66 -12.11 48.59
C ASN A 25 -15.20 -12.48 48.90
N VAL A 26 -14.38 -12.73 47.87
CA VAL A 26 -12.97 -13.06 48.05
C VAL A 26 -12.18 -11.77 48.24
N GLY A 27 -11.74 -11.51 49.46
CA GLY A 27 -10.76 -10.46 49.77
C GLY A 27 -9.35 -11.01 49.82
N ILE A 28 -8.40 -10.37 49.12
CA ILE A 28 -6.96 -10.62 49.30
C ILE A 28 -6.32 -9.31 49.74
N GLY A 29 -5.77 -9.29 50.95
CA GLY A 29 -5.17 -8.08 51.55
C GLY A 29 -6.20 -7.12 52.19
N THR A 30 -7.47 -7.51 52.25
CA THR A 30 -8.53 -6.83 53.01
C THR A 30 -9.39 -7.85 53.77
N THR A 31 -9.86 -7.51 54.96
CA THR A 31 -10.84 -8.29 55.73
C THR A 31 -12.27 -7.81 55.54
N THR A 32 -12.45 -6.69 54.84
CA THR A 32 -13.76 -6.12 54.48
C THR A 32 -13.77 -5.82 52.97
N PRO A 33 -13.93 -6.84 52.12
CA PRO A 33 -14.09 -6.65 50.68
C PRO A 33 -15.27 -5.72 50.38
N ASP A 34 -15.17 -4.91 49.34
CA ASP A 34 -16.30 -4.10 48.89
C ASP A 34 -17.54 -4.97 48.61
N SER A 35 -18.71 -4.48 49.04
CA SER A 35 -19.97 -5.21 48.90
C SER A 35 -20.38 -5.47 47.44
N SER A 36 -19.88 -4.67 46.49
CA SER A 36 -20.16 -4.80 45.06
C SER A 36 -19.19 -5.76 44.33
N ALA A 37 -18.10 -6.17 44.97
CA ALA A 37 -17.02 -6.93 44.34
C ALA A 37 -17.01 -8.40 44.80
N ILE A 38 -17.03 -9.34 43.86
CA ILE A 38 -16.83 -10.77 44.17
C ILE A 38 -15.35 -11.06 44.50
N LEU A 39 -14.42 -10.28 43.93
CA LEU A 39 -12.98 -10.32 44.20
C LEU A 39 -12.48 -8.89 44.47
N ASP A 40 -11.88 -8.67 45.63
CA ASP A 40 -11.29 -7.39 46.06
C ASP A 40 -9.82 -7.60 46.46
N LEU A 41 -8.91 -6.83 45.86
CA LEU A 41 -7.47 -6.92 46.06
C LEU A 41 -6.96 -5.59 46.64
N SER A 42 -6.47 -5.61 47.87
CA SER A 42 -5.92 -4.42 48.55
C SER A 42 -4.45 -4.63 48.91
N SER A 43 -3.58 -3.76 48.41
CA SER A 43 -2.16 -3.72 48.75
C SER A 43 -1.61 -2.32 48.46
N ILE A 44 -0.58 -1.91 49.20
CA ILE A 44 0.14 -0.65 48.97
C ILE A 44 1.45 -0.84 48.18
N ASP A 45 1.84 -2.09 47.94
CA ASP A 45 3.17 -2.47 47.43
C ASP A 45 3.14 -3.62 46.41
N LYS A 46 1.97 -4.19 46.10
CA LYS A 46 1.78 -5.29 45.14
C LYS A 46 0.64 -4.96 44.17
N GLY A 47 0.76 -5.46 42.94
CA GLY A 47 -0.27 -5.35 41.90
C GLY A 47 -0.93 -6.68 41.58
N PHE A 48 -1.94 -6.62 40.71
CA PHE A 48 -2.51 -7.80 40.07
C PHE A 48 -1.66 -8.17 38.85
N LEU A 49 -1.15 -9.40 38.82
CA LEU A 49 -0.44 -9.94 37.67
C LEU A 49 -1.38 -10.86 36.87
N PRO A 50 -2.05 -10.36 35.82
CA PRO A 50 -2.92 -11.20 34.97
C PRO A 50 -2.11 -12.28 34.23
N PRO A 51 -2.78 -13.30 33.67
CA PRO A 51 -2.13 -14.27 32.78
C PRO A 51 -1.40 -13.55 31.64
N ARG A 52 -0.13 -13.90 31.42
CA ARG A 52 0.73 -13.31 30.40
C ARG A 52 0.90 -14.27 29.25
N LEU A 53 0.52 -13.85 28.05
CA LEU A 53 0.49 -14.68 26.85
C LEU A 53 1.12 -13.92 25.69
N SER A 54 1.78 -14.61 24.75
CA SER A 54 2.04 -14.03 23.43
C SER A 54 0.73 -13.93 22.62
N THR A 55 0.73 -13.16 21.55
CA THR A 55 -0.38 -13.02 20.61
C THR A 55 -0.82 -14.39 20.07
N VAL A 56 0.15 -15.25 19.71
CA VAL A 56 -0.12 -16.62 19.25
C VAL A 56 -0.81 -17.46 20.33
N GLN A 57 -0.37 -17.34 21.58
CA GLN A 57 -0.96 -18.08 22.70
C GLN A 57 -2.36 -17.57 23.06
N ARG A 58 -2.59 -16.25 22.97
CA ARG A 58 -3.89 -15.61 23.15
C ARG A 58 -4.88 -16.06 22.07
N ASP A 59 -4.45 -16.08 20.81
CA ASP A 59 -5.30 -16.48 19.68
C ASP A 59 -5.62 -17.97 19.67
N ALA A 60 -4.81 -18.78 20.37
CA ALA A 60 -5.08 -20.19 20.61
C ALA A 60 -6.15 -20.45 21.70
N ILE A 61 -6.67 -19.41 22.37
CA ILE A 61 -7.75 -19.58 23.35
C ILE A 61 -9.06 -19.88 22.63
N SER A 62 -9.54 -21.12 22.74
CA SER A 62 -10.84 -21.53 22.21
C SER A 62 -12.00 -20.96 23.04
N ASN A 63 -12.97 -20.31 22.38
CA ASN A 63 -14.19 -19.76 23.00
C ASN A 63 -13.93 -18.87 24.24
N PRO A 64 -13.16 -17.77 24.12
CA PRO A 64 -12.90 -16.87 25.24
C PRO A 64 -14.20 -16.27 25.79
N ALA A 65 -14.32 -16.25 27.12
CA ALA A 65 -15.45 -15.65 27.81
C ALA A 65 -15.42 -14.11 27.66
N ARG A 66 -16.58 -13.47 27.48
CA ARG A 66 -16.68 -12.00 27.48
C ARG A 66 -16.18 -11.46 28.83
N GLY A 67 -15.27 -10.49 28.78
CA GLY A 67 -14.61 -9.92 29.95
C GLY A 67 -13.34 -10.66 30.39
N LEU A 68 -12.88 -11.69 29.65
CA LEU A 68 -11.58 -12.32 29.90
C LEU A 68 -10.45 -11.31 29.70
N MET A 69 -9.57 -11.17 30.68
CA MET A 69 -8.43 -10.22 30.66
C MET A 69 -7.09 -10.95 30.69
N ILE A 70 -6.16 -10.50 29.85
CA ILE A 70 -4.79 -11.03 29.76
C ILE A 70 -3.80 -9.88 29.54
N TYR A 71 -2.51 -10.14 29.76
CA TYR A 71 -1.43 -9.25 29.32
C TYR A 71 -0.72 -9.86 28.13
N ASN A 72 -0.71 -9.15 27.01
CA ASN A 72 -0.05 -9.58 25.78
C ASN A 72 1.43 -9.19 25.81
N LEU A 73 2.31 -10.18 25.72
CA LEU A 73 3.77 -9.99 25.78
C LEU A 73 4.36 -9.39 24.49
N ASP A 74 3.70 -9.57 23.35
CA ASP A 74 4.21 -9.04 22.07
C ASP A 74 3.81 -7.57 21.88
N LEU A 75 2.64 -7.18 22.41
CA LEU A 75 2.11 -5.82 22.35
C LEU A 75 2.37 -4.99 23.61
N ASP A 76 2.98 -5.62 24.63
CA ASP A 76 3.28 -5.06 25.95
C ASP A 76 2.08 -4.39 26.65
N CYS A 77 0.90 -5.02 26.57
CA CYS A 77 -0.37 -4.37 26.91
C CYS A 77 -1.44 -5.29 27.51
N ILE A 78 -2.34 -4.70 28.31
CA ILE A 78 -3.54 -5.39 28.81
C ILE A 78 -4.60 -5.44 27.70
N GLU A 79 -5.09 -6.65 27.45
CA GLU A 79 -6.18 -6.91 26.51
C GLU A 79 -7.36 -7.56 27.20
N PHE A 80 -8.57 -7.26 26.73
CA PHE A 80 -9.79 -7.93 27.17
C PHE A 80 -10.65 -8.38 26.00
N TRP A 81 -11.34 -9.52 26.17
CA TRP A 81 -12.26 -10.04 25.16
C TRP A 81 -13.65 -9.40 25.29
N ASN A 82 -14.12 -8.71 24.25
CA ASN A 82 -15.46 -8.08 24.27
C ASN A 82 -16.60 -9.02 23.81
N GLY A 83 -16.28 -10.24 23.39
CA GLY A 83 -17.23 -11.20 22.82
C GLY A 83 -17.06 -11.44 21.33
N THR A 84 -16.30 -10.59 20.61
CA THR A 84 -16.08 -10.71 19.15
C THR A 84 -14.61 -10.57 18.76
N HIS A 85 -13.85 -9.73 19.45
CA HIS A 85 -12.41 -9.56 19.25
C HIS A 85 -11.72 -9.16 20.56
N TRP A 86 -10.39 -9.20 20.57
CA TRP A 86 -9.55 -8.69 21.65
C TRP A 86 -9.42 -7.17 21.53
N TYR A 87 -9.74 -6.45 22.59
CA TYR A 87 -9.55 -5.01 22.70
C TYR A 87 -8.28 -4.69 23.47
N ASN A 88 -7.44 -3.80 22.96
CA ASN A 88 -6.20 -3.37 23.60
C ASN A 88 -6.43 -2.05 24.37
N SER A 89 -6.02 -2.03 25.63
CA SER A 89 -6.22 -0.86 26.51
C SER A 89 -5.18 0.25 26.30
N CYS A 90 -4.17 0.01 25.47
CA CYS A 90 -3.07 0.93 25.19
C CYS A 90 -3.20 1.68 23.86
N SER A 91 -4.05 1.23 22.93
CA SER A 91 -4.29 1.97 21.70
C SER A 91 -5.15 3.19 22.02
N SER A 92 -4.64 4.39 21.72
CA SER A 92 -5.46 5.59 21.59
C SER A 92 -6.64 5.31 20.66
N SER A 93 -7.75 6.02 20.86
CA SER A 93 -8.83 6.03 19.86
C SER A 93 -8.22 6.32 18.49
N PRO A 94 -8.58 5.59 17.43
CA PRO A 94 -8.10 5.89 16.08
C PRO A 94 -8.44 7.35 15.76
N THR A 95 -7.43 8.14 15.42
CA THR A 95 -7.60 9.54 15.01
C THR A 95 -6.79 9.80 13.76
N CYS A 96 -7.34 10.60 12.86
CA CYS A 96 -6.75 10.98 11.58
C CYS A 96 -5.54 11.95 11.72
N SER A 97 -4.77 11.86 12.80
CA SER A 97 -3.67 12.77 13.12
C SER A 97 -2.71 12.20 14.18
N ASP A 98 -2.73 10.89 14.43
CA ASP A 98 -1.83 10.23 15.40
C ASP A 98 -0.58 9.62 14.76
N SER A 99 -0.42 9.76 13.44
CA SER A 99 0.70 9.27 12.64
C SER A 99 0.86 7.74 12.69
N ILE A 100 -0.24 7.03 12.97
CA ILE A 100 -0.29 5.59 13.04
C ILE A 100 -1.47 5.12 12.18
N GLN A 101 -1.22 4.25 11.20
CA GLN A 101 -2.32 3.63 10.44
C GLN A 101 -3.11 2.67 11.34
N ASN A 102 -4.29 3.07 11.82
CA ASN A 102 -5.13 2.27 12.70
C ASN A 102 -6.63 2.45 12.39
N GLY A 103 -7.51 1.69 13.06
CA GLY A 103 -8.95 1.77 12.79
C GLY A 103 -9.35 1.31 11.38
N ASP A 104 -10.13 2.14 10.67
CA ASP A 104 -10.58 1.90 9.29
C ASP A 104 -9.79 2.71 8.23
N GLU A 105 -8.65 3.28 8.62
CA GLU A 105 -7.78 4.07 7.75
C GLU A 105 -7.16 3.23 6.62
N THR A 106 -7.11 3.81 5.42
CA THR A 106 -6.47 3.18 4.24
C THR A 106 -5.02 3.63 4.04
N GLY A 107 -4.57 4.65 4.76
CA GLY A 107 -3.19 5.12 4.85
C GLY A 107 -2.91 5.76 6.21
N VAL A 108 -1.68 6.18 6.49
CA VAL A 108 -1.34 6.84 7.77
C VAL A 108 -2.16 8.13 7.90
N ASP A 109 -3.03 8.21 8.91
CA ASP A 109 -3.92 9.35 9.20
C ASP A 109 -4.94 9.69 8.09
N CYS A 110 -5.24 8.77 7.17
CA CYS A 110 -6.16 9.03 6.06
C CYS A 110 -6.97 7.81 5.61
N GLY A 111 -8.11 8.06 4.99
CA GLY A 111 -9.02 7.04 4.48
C GLY A 111 -10.02 6.50 5.50
N GLY A 112 -10.77 5.48 5.10
CA GLY A 112 -11.87 4.97 5.91
C GLY A 112 -13.12 5.86 5.87
N SER A 113 -14.02 5.63 6.82
CA SER A 113 -15.30 6.32 6.94
C SER A 113 -15.22 7.63 7.75
N SER A 114 -14.13 7.79 8.51
CA SER A 114 -14.00 8.85 9.51
C SER A 114 -12.89 9.87 9.22
N CYS A 115 -11.96 9.57 8.31
CA CYS A 115 -10.89 10.48 7.89
C CYS A 115 -11.08 11.00 6.47
N LEU A 116 -10.38 12.08 6.14
CA LEU A 116 -10.24 12.55 4.77
C LEU A 116 -9.67 11.41 3.91
N THR A 117 -10.18 11.25 2.69
CA THR A 117 -9.63 10.30 1.73
C THR A 117 -8.13 10.57 1.58
N CYS A 118 -7.32 9.52 1.58
CA CYS A 118 -5.89 9.66 1.30
C CYS A 118 -5.74 10.43 -0.01
N ALA A 119 -4.96 11.51 0.03
CA ALA A 119 -4.68 12.31 -1.15
C ALA A 119 -4.05 11.40 -2.20
N ALA A 120 -4.59 11.47 -3.41
CA ALA A 120 -4.02 10.76 -4.54
C ALA A 120 -2.57 11.20 -4.73
N ARG A 121 -1.65 10.22 -4.73
CA ARG A 121 -0.27 10.50 -5.16
C ARG A 121 -0.27 10.16 -6.63
N CYS A 122 -0.21 11.18 -7.48
CA CYS A 122 -0.25 11.04 -8.94
C CYS A 122 0.98 10.33 -9.54
N THR A 123 1.71 9.52 -8.78
CA THR A 123 2.95 8.85 -9.18
C THR A 123 3.19 7.54 -8.42
N ASP A 124 2.15 6.96 -7.80
CA ASP A 124 2.27 5.74 -6.99
C ASP A 124 1.80 4.47 -7.71
N SER A 125 1.41 4.59 -8.99
CA SER A 125 1.03 3.49 -9.88
C SER A 125 -0.15 2.68 -9.36
N ILE A 126 -0.98 3.29 -8.51
CA ILE A 126 -2.23 2.72 -8.02
C ILE A 126 -3.34 3.73 -8.24
N GLN A 127 -4.53 3.27 -8.63
CA GLN A 127 -5.69 4.16 -8.72
C GLN A 127 -6.29 4.34 -7.33
N ASN A 128 -6.11 5.52 -6.71
CA ASN A 128 -6.60 5.83 -5.37
C ASN A 128 -7.15 7.28 -5.25
N GLY A 129 -7.67 7.64 -4.08
CA GLY A 129 -8.25 8.98 -3.86
C GLY A 129 -9.44 9.28 -4.79
N ASP A 130 -9.38 10.42 -5.50
CA ASP A 130 -10.38 10.86 -6.49
C ASP A 130 -9.93 10.68 -7.95
N GLU A 131 -8.89 9.88 -8.19
CA GLU A 131 -8.36 9.59 -9.52
C GLU A 131 -9.37 8.87 -10.42
N THR A 132 -9.42 9.30 -11.70
CA THR A 132 -10.26 8.66 -12.71
C THR A 132 -9.52 7.57 -13.50
N GLY A 133 -8.19 7.48 -13.36
CA GLY A 133 -7.33 6.42 -13.89
C GLY A 133 -6.07 6.27 -13.02
N VAL A 134 -5.21 5.30 -13.30
CA VAL A 134 -3.97 5.11 -12.51
C VAL A 134 -3.10 6.36 -12.63
N ASP A 135 -2.80 7.02 -11.50
CA ASP A 135 -1.98 8.24 -11.40
C ASP A 135 -2.55 9.48 -12.15
N CYS A 136 -3.85 9.49 -12.53
CA CYS A 136 -4.45 10.59 -13.28
C CYS A 136 -5.93 10.88 -12.93
N GLY A 137 -6.34 12.12 -13.19
CA GLY A 137 -7.69 12.62 -12.96
C GLY A 137 -7.97 13.06 -11.53
N GLY A 138 -9.23 13.35 -11.24
CA GLY A 138 -9.60 13.96 -9.96
C GLY A 138 -9.24 15.43 -9.87
N THR A 139 -9.17 15.95 -8.65
CA THR A 139 -8.89 17.37 -8.35
C THR A 139 -7.41 17.66 -8.12
N SER A 140 -6.62 16.65 -7.77
CA SER A 140 -5.21 16.78 -7.42
C SER A 140 -4.21 16.31 -8.50
N CYS A 141 -4.66 15.57 -9.52
CA CYS A 141 -3.78 15.04 -10.58
C CYS A 141 -4.09 15.62 -11.97
N TYR A 142 -3.17 15.41 -12.90
CA TYR A 142 -3.34 15.82 -14.29
C TYR A 142 -4.51 15.06 -14.95
N PRO A 143 -5.21 15.66 -15.93
CA PRO A 143 -6.27 14.97 -16.64
C PRO A 143 -5.79 13.66 -17.27
N CYS A 144 -6.58 12.61 -17.17
CA CYS A 144 -6.26 11.35 -17.84
C CYS A 144 -6.25 11.52 -19.36
N PHE A 145 -5.31 10.85 -20.01
CA PHE A 145 -5.32 10.69 -21.45
C PHE A 145 -6.46 9.75 -21.87
N ILE A 146 -7.44 10.27 -22.60
CA ILE A 146 -8.65 9.51 -22.99
C ILE A 146 -8.58 9.04 -24.43
N SER A 147 -8.06 9.87 -25.33
CA SER A 147 -8.04 9.58 -26.76
C SER A 147 -6.85 10.18 -27.48
N CYS A 148 -6.45 9.54 -28.58
CA CYS A 148 -5.41 10.09 -29.44
C CYS A 148 -5.84 11.42 -30.04
N GLY A 149 -4.96 12.43 -29.95
CA GLY A 149 -5.27 13.83 -30.24
C GLY A 149 -5.40 14.69 -28.99
N ASP A 150 -5.65 14.08 -27.82
CA ASP A 150 -5.53 14.78 -26.54
C ASP A 150 -4.06 14.97 -26.15
N THR A 151 -3.79 15.94 -25.28
CA THR A 151 -2.46 16.08 -24.67
C THR A 151 -2.27 15.00 -23.61
N MET A 152 -1.14 14.31 -23.68
CA MET A 152 -0.74 13.33 -22.66
C MET A 152 0.12 14.03 -21.62
N TYR A 153 -0.16 13.78 -20.34
CA TYR A 153 0.65 14.26 -19.21
C TYR A 153 1.46 13.12 -18.62
N ASP A 154 2.78 13.26 -18.57
CA ASP A 154 3.67 12.35 -17.89
C ASP A 154 3.70 12.71 -16.40
N ALA A 155 3.04 11.89 -15.58
CA ALA A 155 2.90 12.18 -14.16
C ALA A 155 4.24 12.14 -13.40
N ARG A 156 5.27 11.47 -13.96
CA ARG A 156 6.59 11.29 -13.34
C ARG A 156 7.40 12.59 -13.30
N ASP A 157 7.24 13.47 -14.29
CA ASP A 157 7.97 14.74 -14.40
C ASP A 157 7.09 15.96 -14.69
N GLY A 158 5.77 15.76 -14.86
CA GLY A 158 4.79 16.81 -15.13
C GLY A 158 4.83 17.34 -16.57
N LYS A 159 5.56 16.69 -17.49
CA LYS A 159 5.61 17.13 -18.89
C LYS A 159 4.35 16.79 -19.64
N ALA A 160 3.99 17.69 -20.55
CA ALA A 160 2.85 17.52 -21.45
C ALA A 160 3.38 17.26 -22.87
N TYR A 161 2.85 16.24 -23.52
CA TYR A 161 3.21 15.86 -24.89
C TYR A 161 1.95 15.88 -25.74
N ALA A 162 2.00 16.57 -26.87
CA ALA A 162 0.93 16.46 -27.86
C ALA A 162 0.92 15.03 -28.44
N THR A 163 -0.25 14.53 -28.82
CA THR A 163 -0.39 13.21 -29.46
C THR A 163 -1.08 13.33 -30.81
N VAL A 164 -0.75 12.44 -31.73
CA VAL A 164 -1.28 12.41 -33.09
C VAL A 164 -1.65 10.99 -33.49
N GLN A 165 -2.83 10.86 -34.12
CA GLN A 165 -3.28 9.59 -34.67
C GLN A 165 -2.75 9.45 -36.11
N ILE A 166 -2.00 8.38 -36.35
CA ILE A 166 -1.45 8.05 -37.67
C ILE A 166 -1.93 6.64 -38.03
N GLY A 167 -2.87 6.56 -38.98
CA GLY A 167 -3.60 5.33 -39.26
C GLY A 167 -4.35 4.83 -38.02
N ASN A 168 -3.96 3.64 -37.56
CA ASN A 168 -4.53 3.00 -36.36
C ASN A 168 -3.62 3.13 -35.12
N GLN A 169 -2.49 3.83 -35.23
CA GLN A 169 -1.51 3.99 -34.16
C GLN A 169 -1.59 5.40 -33.57
N CYS A 170 -1.35 5.51 -32.27
CA CYS A 170 -1.23 6.79 -31.59
C CYS A 170 0.22 7.06 -31.25
N TRP A 171 0.72 8.24 -31.64
CA TRP A 171 2.11 8.64 -31.47
C TRP A 171 2.20 9.92 -30.66
N MET A 172 3.28 10.08 -29.91
CA MET A 172 3.64 11.40 -29.40
C MET A 172 4.08 12.26 -30.60
N ALA A 173 3.60 13.50 -30.67
CA ALA A 173 3.98 14.46 -31.71
C ALA A 173 5.33 15.14 -31.43
N GLU A 174 5.93 14.83 -30.28
CA GLU A 174 7.20 15.37 -29.80
C GLU A 174 8.04 14.22 -29.22
N ASN A 175 9.36 14.38 -29.28
CA ASN A 175 10.27 13.39 -28.70
C ASN A 175 10.19 13.38 -27.18
N LEU A 176 10.21 12.17 -26.59
CA LEU A 176 10.21 12.00 -25.14
C LEU A 176 11.41 12.72 -24.51
N ASN A 177 11.19 13.40 -23.39
CA ASN A 177 12.21 14.16 -22.68
C ASN A 177 12.14 13.92 -21.16
N TYR A 178 12.14 12.65 -20.79
CA TYR A 178 12.06 12.13 -19.42
C TYR A 178 13.44 11.76 -18.85
N GLY A 179 13.66 11.94 -17.54
CA GLY A 179 14.91 11.56 -16.87
C GLY A 179 15.89 12.71 -16.60
N VAL A 180 16.97 12.39 -15.89
CA VAL A 180 18.01 13.30 -15.43
C VAL A 180 19.03 13.55 -16.54
N MET A 181 19.31 14.81 -16.81
CA MET A 181 20.32 15.19 -17.79
C MET A 181 21.72 14.90 -17.25
N ILE A 182 22.50 14.14 -18.03
CA ILE A 182 23.93 13.97 -17.84
C ILE A 182 24.69 14.57 -19.03
N ASN A 183 25.89 15.07 -18.77
CA ASN A 183 26.79 15.50 -19.84
C ASN A 183 27.47 14.29 -20.42
N SER A 184 27.45 14.14 -21.74
CA SER A 184 28.37 13.18 -22.34
C SER A 184 29.78 13.74 -22.34
N VAL A 185 30.72 12.91 -21.86
CA VAL A 185 32.16 13.18 -21.94
C VAL A 185 32.79 12.60 -23.20
N ASN A 186 32.03 11.83 -23.95
CA ASN A 186 32.45 11.22 -25.21
C ASN A 186 31.95 12.05 -26.40
N THR A 187 32.73 12.06 -27.48
CA THR A 187 32.41 12.79 -28.71
C THR A 187 32.11 11.83 -29.85
N GLY A 188 31.09 12.12 -30.67
CA GLY A 188 30.68 11.28 -31.80
C GLY A 188 29.59 10.28 -31.41
N SER A 189 29.51 9.13 -32.07
CA SER A 189 28.42 8.15 -31.86
C SER A 189 28.63 7.22 -30.65
N SER A 190 29.76 7.30 -29.96
CA SER A 190 30.06 6.46 -28.80
C SER A 190 29.68 7.20 -27.54
N HIS A 191 28.55 6.82 -26.96
CA HIS A 191 28.10 7.24 -25.63
C HIS A 191 28.01 6.00 -24.75
N SER A 192 28.50 6.09 -23.50
CA SER A 192 28.43 5.01 -22.51
C SER A 192 28.38 5.56 -21.08
N ASP A 193 27.91 6.79 -20.91
CA ASP A 193 27.88 7.50 -19.63
C ASP A 193 26.58 7.21 -18.87
N GLN A 194 25.54 6.69 -19.55
CA GLN A 194 24.29 6.23 -18.93
C GLN A 194 24.53 4.89 -18.22
N THR A 195 23.99 4.74 -17.01
CA THR A 195 24.26 3.61 -16.12
C THR A 195 22.99 3.05 -15.51
N ASN A 196 22.95 1.72 -15.36
CA ASN A 196 21.84 1.04 -14.71
C ASN A 196 21.85 1.27 -13.19
N ASN A 197 21.26 2.39 -12.76
CA ASN A 197 21.22 2.82 -11.37
C ASN A 197 19.80 3.07 -10.84
N GLY A 198 18.77 2.70 -11.64
CA GLY A 198 17.36 2.91 -11.32
C GLY A 198 16.87 4.34 -11.51
N THR A 199 17.73 5.25 -11.99
CA THR A 199 17.37 6.61 -12.40
C THR A 199 17.41 6.67 -13.91
N ALA A 200 16.34 7.18 -14.54
CA ALA A 200 16.35 7.40 -15.98
C ALA A 200 17.34 8.51 -16.33
N GLU A 201 18.31 8.24 -17.18
CA GLU A 201 19.35 9.20 -17.59
C GLU A 201 19.19 9.60 -19.07
N LYS A 202 19.49 10.85 -19.40
CA LYS A 202 19.41 11.36 -20.77
C LYS A 202 20.56 12.28 -21.10
N TYR A 203 20.93 12.35 -22.37
CA TYR A 203 21.73 13.44 -22.91
C TYR A 203 20.85 14.51 -23.53
N CYS A 204 21.36 15.74 -23.53
CA CYS A 204 20.87 16.78 -24.42
C CYS A 204 21.88 16.99 -25.54
N TYR A 205 21.39 17.30 -26.74
CA TYR A 205 22.26 17.59 -27.88
C TYR A 205 23.25 18.72 -27.52
N ASP A 206 24.53 18.53 -27.85
CA ASP A 206 25.65 19.40 -27.46
C ASP A 206 25.82 19.66 -25.96
N ASN A 207 25.29 18.78 -25.10
CA ASN A 207 25.24 18.97 -23.64
C ASN A 207 24.54 20.27 -23.21
N ASP A 208 23.65 20.82 -24.04
CA ASP A 208 22.87 22.02 -23.72
C ASP A 208 21.44 21.62 -23.36
N THR A 209 21.02 21.94 -22.13
CA THR A 209 19.67 21.66 -21.64
C THR A 209 18.57 22.25 -22.50
N SER A 210 18.81 23.39 -23.15
CA SER A 210 17.84 24.06 -24.04
C SER A 210 17.55 23.22 -25.28
N ASN A 211 18.52 22.44 -25.74
CA ASN A 211 18.35 21.55 -26.88
C ASN A 211 17.46 20.35 -26.53
N CYS A 212 17.43 19.91 -25.26
CA CYS A 212 16.45 18.89 -24.84
C CYS A 212 15.02 19.39 -24.99
N ASP A 213 14.76 20.68 -24.74
CA ASP A 213 13.41 21.25 -24.86
C ASP A 213 12.96 21.33 -26.33
N THR A 214 13.90 21.37 -27.28
CA THR A 214 13.61 21.44 -28.72
C THR A 214 13.59 20.06 -29.39
N TYR A 215 14.56 19.20 -29.07
CA TYR A 215 14.79 17.94 -29.78
C TYR A 215 14.42 16.70 -28.96
N GLY A 216 14.10 16.85 -27.67
CA GLY A 216 13.89 15.75 -26.75
C GLY A 216 15.17 15.21 -26.11
N GLY A 217 15.02 14.20 -25.26
CA GLY A 217 16.14 13.50 -24.64
C GLY A 217 16.77 12.50 -25.61
N LEU A 218 18.10 12.36 -25.53
CA LEU A 218 18.84 11.32 -26.25
C LEU A 218 19.21 10.21 -25.26
N TYR A 219 18.85 8.98 -25.62
CA TYR A 219 18.98 7.81 -24.76
C TYR A 219 19.85 6.75 -25.44
N GLU A 220 20.66 6.08 -24.64
CA GLU A 220 21.29 4.84 -25.07
C GLU A 220 20.23 3.73 -25.14
N TRP A 221 20.44 2.75 -26.01
CA TRP A 221 19.45 1.71 -26.27
C TRP A 221 19.06 0.98 -24.99
N ASP A 222 20.04 0.56 -24.20
CA ASP A 222 19.79 -0.19 -22.97
C ASP A 222 19.01 0.65 -21.95
N GLU A 223 19.33 1.93 -21.82
CA GLU A 223 18.62 2.88 -20.94
C GLU A 223 17.17 3.08 -21.40
N MET A 224 16.97 3.38 -22.69
CA MET A 224 15.65 3.54 -23.30
C MET A 224 14.76 2.30 -23.10
N MET A 225 15.36 1.11 -23.17
CA MET A 225 14.67 -0.15 -22.96
C MET A 225 14.52 -0.52 -21.48
N GLN A 226 15.00 0.31 -20.54
CA GLN A 226 15.13 -0.02 -19.13
C GLN A 226 15.79 -1.39 -18.90
N TYR A 227 16.82 -1.70 -19.70
CA TYR A 227 17.57 -2.94 -19.68
C TYR A 227 16.70 -4.21 -19.86
N THR A 228 15.54 -4.06 -20.51
CA THR A 228 14.64 -5.17 -20.86
C THR A 228 14.86 -5.64 -22.30
N ALA A 229 14.42 -6.86 -22.60
CA ALA A 229 14.51 -7.40 -23.95
C ALA A 229 13.55 -6.68 -24.91
N SER A 230 14.05 -6.35 -26.11
CA SER A 230 13.23 -5.82 -27.19
C SER A 230 12.24 -6.85 -27.74
N SER A 231 11.15 -6.35 -28.31
CA SER A 231 10.11 -7.16 -28.96
C SER A 231 9.93 -6.73 -30.41
N THR A 232 9.74 -7.70 -31.29
CA THR A 232 9.34 -7.46 -32.69
C THR A 232 7.82 -7.59 -32.88
N ALA A 233 7.04 -7.75 -31.79
CA ALA A 233 5.59 -7.83 -31.88
C ALA A 233 4.96 -6.48 -32.26
N ASN A 234 3.70 -6.50 -32.71
CA ASN A 234 2.91 -5.30 -32.95
C ASN A 234 1.57 -5.40 -32.19
N PRO A 235 1.38 -4.64 -31.08
CA PRO A 235 2.36 -3.73 -30.48
C PRO A 235 3.53 -4.48 -29.83
N SER A 236 4.68 -3.80 -29.63
CA SER A 236 5.85 -4.41 -28.98
C SER A 236 5.53 -4.88 -27.56
N GLY A 237 4.70 -4.11 -26.86
CA GLY A 237 4.35 -4.29 -25.44
C GLY A 237 5.48 -3.97 -24.47
N VAL A 238 6.61 -3.46 -24.95
CA VAL A 238 7.78 -3.16 -24.11
C VAL A 238 7.70 -1.71 -23.67
N GLN A 239 7.33 -1.48 -22.41
CA GLN A 239 7.18 -0.12 -21.89
C GLN A 239 8.47 0.70 -22.04
N GLY A 240 9.63 0.12 -21.71
CA GLY A 240 10.90 0.88 -21.66
C GLY A 240 10.73 2.14 -20.81
N ILE A 241 11.42 3.22 -21.14
CA ILE A 241 11.31 4.50 -20.40
C ILE A 241 9.98 5.25 -20.60
N CYS A 242 9.07 4.74 -21.43
CA CYS A 242 7.80 5.40 -21.71
C CYS A 242 6.91 5.49 -20.46
N PRO A 243 6.01 6.49 -20.41
CA PRO A 243 4.99 6.60 -19.37
C PRO A 243 4.12 5.34 -19.30
N LEU A 244 3.42 5.15 -18.17
CA LEU A 244 2.51 4.03 -18.02
C LEU A 244 1.46 4.02 -19.14
N GLY A 245 1.22 2.85 -19.73
CA GLY A 245 0.31 2.68 -20.87
C GLY A 245 0.90 3.04 -22.24
N TRP A 246 2.14 3.54 -22.29
CA TRP A 246 2.90 3.79 -23.52
C TRP A 246 4.05 2.78 -23.64
N HIS A 247 4.56 2.57 -24.84
CA HIS A 247 5.64 1.60 -25.10
C HIS A 247 6.61 2.07 -26.16
N ILE A 248 7.81 1.50 -26.14
CA ILE A 248 8.82 1.68 -27.18
C ILE A 248 8.37 0.90 -28.43
N PRO A 249 8.19 1.56 -29.59
CA PRO A 249 7.68 0.92 -30.80
C PRO A 249 8.64 -0.15 -31.33
N SER A 250 8.08 -1.25 -31.84
CA SER A 250 8.85 -2.24 -32.60
C SER A 250 9.11 -1.77 -34.04
N ASP A 251 10.01 -2.45 -34.74
CA ASP A 251 10.24 -2.22 -36.16
C ASP A 251 8.96 -2.40 -37.01
N ASP A 252 8.11 -3.38 -36.67
CA ASP A 252 6.84 -3.61 -37.35
C ASP A 252 5.83 -2.48 -37.12
N GLU A 253 5.89 -1.80 -35.97
CA GLU A 253 5.08 -0.61 -35.69
C GLU A 253 5.57 0.59 -36.50
N TRP A 254 6.89 0.78 -36.63
CA TRP A 254 7.48 1.81 -37.49
C TRP A 254 7.12 1.60 -38.95
N LYS A 255 7.20 0.37 -39.46
CA LYS A 255 6.81 0.05 -40.85
C LYS A 255 5.36 0.43 -41.14
N GLN A 256 4.44 0.21 -40.19
CA GLN A 256 3.04 0.59 -40.37
C GLN A 256 2.86 2.11 -40.49
N LEU A 257 3.54 2.88 -39.65
CA LEU A 257 3.56 4.35 -39.75
C LEU A 257 4.14 4.80 -41.09
N GLU A 258 5.30 4.27 -41.46
CA GLU A 258 6.00 4.62 -42.70
C GLU A 258 5.17 4.33 -43.94
N MET A 259 4.55 3.14 -44.00
CA MET A 259 3.64 2.78 -45.09
C MET A 259 2.39 3.65 -45.14
N TYR A 260 1.88 4.08 -43.98
CA TYR A 260 0.77 5.03 -43.93
C TYR A 260 1.15 6.40 -44.52
N LEU A 261 2.41 6.82 -44.36
CA LEU A 261 2.96 8.08 -44.90
C LEU A 261 3.39 7.97 -46.38
N GLY A 262 3.17 6.82 -47.01
CA GLY A 262 3.34 6.60 -48.45
C GLY A 262 4.48 5.68 -48.86
N MET A 263 5.20 5.08 -47.90
CA MET A 263 6.26 4.11 -48.20
C MET A 263 5.68 2.80 -48.73
N SER A 264 6.35 2.15 -49.69
CA SER A 264 5.97 0.81 -50.12
C SER A 264 6.45 -0.26 -49.14
N GLN A 265 5.75 -1.41 -49.07
CA GLN A 265 6.19 -2.57 -48.28
C GLN A 265 7.63 -2.99 -48.60
N SER A 266 8.01 -2.96 -49.88
CA SER A 266 9.37 -3.32 -50.32
C SER A 266 10.45 -2.36 -49.85
N GLU A 267 10.11 -1.10 -49.58
CA GLU A 267 11.02 -0.11 -49.00
C GLU A 267 11.07 -0.25 -47.48
N ALA A 268 9.91 -0.47 -46.85
CA ALA A 268 9.79 -0.69 -45.42
C ALA A 268 10.56 -1.93 -44.93
N ASP A 269 10.62 -2.99 -45.75
CA ASP A 269 11.35 -4.22 -45.44
C ASP A 269 12.87 -4.15 -45.68
N GLN A 270 13.40 -3.00 -46.12
CA GLN A 270 14.85 -2.83 -46.26
C GLN A 270 15.53 -2.73 -44.89
N LEU A 271 16.76 -3.24 -44.81
CA LEU A 271 17.59 -3.14 -43.61
C LEU A 271 18.46 -1.88 -43.67
N GLY A 272 18.49 -1.12 -42.56
CA GLY A 272 19.29 0.08 -42.42
C GLY A 272 18.49 1.36 -42.67
N TRP A 273 19.08 2.30 -43.40
CA TRP A 273 18.41 3.56 -43.76
C TRP A 273 17.30 3.30 -44.77
N ARG A 274 16.06 3.62 -44.41
CA ARG A 274 14.87 3.47 -45.27
C ARG A 274 14.10 4.79 -45.36
N GLY A 275 13.32 4.91 -46.44
CA GLY A 275 12.54 6.11 -46.76
C GLY A 275 13.29 7.19 -47.53
N THR A 276 12.53 8.18 -47.97
CA THR A 276 13.00 9.36 -48.70
C THR A 276 12.70 10.65 -47.94
N ASP A 277 11.45 10.84 -47.52
CA ASP A 277 10.96 12.06 -46.87
C ASP A 277 9.84 11.81 -45.85
N GLU A 278 9.51 10.55 -45.55
CA GLU A 278 8.36 10.18 -44.74
C GLU A 278 8.44 10.80 -43.33
N GLY A 279 9.63 10.89 -42.75
CA GLY A 279 9.85 11.57 -41.48
C GLY A 279 9.57 13.08 -41.51
N GLY A 280 9.60 13.73 -42.68
CA GLY A 280 9.22 15.14 -42.83
C GLY A 280 7.71 15.38 -42.99
N LYS A 281 6.92 14.31 -43.02
CA LYS A 281 5.45 14.35 -43.05
C LYS A 281 4.82 14.19 -41.65
N LEU A 282 5.66 13.96 -40.64
CA LEU A 282 5.35 13.98 -39.21
C LEU A 282 5.46 15.40 -38.67
#